data_AF-A0A080ZUQ4-F1
#
_entry.id   AF-A0A080ZUQ4-F1
#
_cell.length_a   1.000
_cell.length_b   1.000
_cell.length_c   1.000
_cell.angle_alpha   90.00
_cell.angle_beta   90.00
_cell.angle_gamma   90.00
#
_symmetry.space_group_name_H-M   'P 1'
#
loop_
_entity.id
_entity.type
_entity.pdbx_description
1 polymer ?
#
loop_
_entity_poly.entity_id
_entity_poly.type
_entity_poly.pdbx_seq_one_letter_code
_entity_poly.pdbx_strand_id
1 'polypeptide(L)' 'MAEKKEVVDWIEQNGEVPTRAATYFQNERGWKVSGDQVRYWWKQKESVKSAPIAP' A
#
# COMPACT_ATOMS: atom_id res chain seq x y z
N MET A 1 6.94 -2.23 7.54
CA MET A 1 7.16 -3.11 6.37
C MET A 1 5.86 -3.79 5.93
N ALA A 2 5.09 -4.39 6.84
CA ALA A 2 3.84 -5.08 6.53
C ALA A 2 2.79 -4.20 5.83
N GLU A 3 2.47 -3.01 6.36
CA GLU A 3 1.47 -2.10 5.77
C GLU A 3 1.80 -1.72 4.32
N LYS A 4 3.06 -1.36 4.05
CA LYS A 4 3.53 -0.97 2.71
C LYS A 4 3.30 -2.09 1.69
N LYS A 5 3.64 -3.32 2.06
CA LYS A 5 3.47 -4.50 1.20
C LYS A 5 1.99 -4.81 1.01
N GLU A 6 1.21 -4.78 2.07
CA GLU A 6 -0.22 -5.05 2.02
C GLU A 6 -0.97 -4.06 1.14
N VAL A 7 -0.62 -2.78 1.21
CA VAL A 7 -1.21 -1.74 0.35
C VAL A 7 -0.86 -1.97 -1.12
N VAL A 8 0.40 -2.31 -1.42
CA VAL A 8 0.84 -2.61 -2.80
C VAL A 8 0.13 -3.85 -3.35
N ASP A 9 0.04 -4.92 -2.56
CA ASP A 9 -0.61 -6.17 -2.95
C ASP A 9 -2.12 -5.95 -3.15
N TRP A 10 -2.78 -5.16 -2.30
CA TRP A 10 -4.19 -4.85 -2.42
C TRP A 10 -4.50 -4.03 -3.70
N ILE A 11 -3.65 -3.04 -4.01
CA ILE A 11 -3.79 -2.23 -5.24
C ILE A 11 -3.69 -3.11 -6.49
N GLU A 12 -2.75 -4.06 -6.52
CA GLU A 12 -2.61 -4.99 -7.65
C GLU A 12 -3.78 -5.97 -7.77
N GLN A 13 -4.24 -6.54 -6.66
CA GLN A 13 -5.32 -7.51 -6.66
C GLN A 13 -6.66 -6.90 -7.09
N ASN A 14 -6.93 -5.66 -6.69
CA ASN A 14 -8.19 -4.99 -6.98
C ASN A 14 -8.14 -4.14 -8.27
N GLY A 15 -6.97 -3.97 -8.89
CA GLY A 15 -6.79 -3.12 -10.08
C GLY A 15 -7.12 -1.64 -9.83
N GLU A 16 -7.05 -1.21 -8.56
CA GLU A 16 -7.49 0.11 -8.14
C GLU A 16 -6.40 1.16 -8.22
N VAL A 17 -6.78 2.44 -8.13
CA VAL A 17 -5.82 3.54 -8.06
C VAL A 17 -5.33 3.75 -6.62
N PRO A 18 -4.07 4.15 -6.40
CA PRO A 18 -3.48 4.41 -5.07
C PRO A 18 -4.33 5.28 -4.14
N THR A 19 -5.08 6.24 -4.68
CA THR A 19 -5.94 7.13 -3.91
C THR A 19 -7.12 6.39 -3.26
N ARG A 20 -7.68 5.36 -3.91
CA ARG A 20 -8.79 4.56 -3.35
C ARG A 20 -8.32 3.59 -2.27
N ALA A 21 -7.12 3.02 -2.45
CA ALA A 21 -6.49 2.22 -1.41
C ALA A 21 -6.31 3.02 -0.11
N ALA A 22 -5.90 4.29 -0.18
CA ALA A 22 -5.80 5.13 1.01
C ALA A 22 -7.14 5.26 1.75
N THR A 23 -8.24 5.53 1.05
CA THR A 23 -9.59 5.58 1.64
C THR A 23 -9.99 4.23 2.24
N TYR A 24 -9.73 3.13 1.55
CA TYR A 24 -10.02 1.78 2.05
C TYR A 24 -9.29 1.51 3.37
N PHE A 25 -7.97 1.72 3.44
CA PHE A 25 -7.20 1.45 4.65
C PHE A 25 -7.51 2.41 5.80
N GLN A 26 -7.89 3.65 5.50
CA GLN A 26 -8.41 4.58 6.52
C GLN A 26 -9.72 4.07 7.12
N ASN A 27 -10.67 3.63 6.28
CA ASN A 27 -12.01 3.24 6.73
C ASN A 27 -12.03 1.84 7.36
N GLU A 28 -11.45 0.85 6.69
CA GLU A 28 -11.54 -0.56 7.09
C GLU A 28 -10.52 -0.92 8.18
N ARG A 29 -9.35 -0.28 8.17
CA ARG A 29 -8.26 -0.60 9.11
C ARG A 29 -7.95 0.52 10.11
N GLY A 30 -8.58 1.69 9.98
CA GLY A 30 -8.30 2.84 10.83
C GLY A 30 -6.87 3.39 10.68
N TRP A 31 -6.19 3.06 9.58
CA TRP A 31 -4.79 3.44 9.38
C TRP A 31 -4.68 4.92 9.05
N LYS A 32 -3.70 5.60 9.66
CA LYS A 32 -3.36 7.00 9.34
C LYS A 32 -2.43 7.07 8.13
N VAL A 33 -2.90 6.57 6.99
CA VAL A 33 -2.18 6.55 5.72
C VAL A 33 -2.73 7.61 4.78
N SER A 34 -1.87 8.45 4.19
CA SER A 34 -2.30 9.48 3.22
C SER A 34 -2.25 8.98 1.77
N GLY A 35 -3.03 9.59 0.88
CA GLY A 35 -3.00 9.27 -0.56
C GLY A 35 -1.60 9.43 -1.19
N ASP A 36 -0.84 10.44 -0.76
CA ASP A 36 0.53 10.65 -1.21
C ASP A 36 1.48 9.56 -0.72
N GLN A 37 1.30 9.09 0.52
CA GLN A 37 2.05 7.97 1.07
C GLN A 37 1.78 6.67 0.32
N VAL A 38 0.51 6.38 -0.01
CA VAL A 38 0.15 5.23 -0.83
C VAL A 38 0.72 5.34 -2.24
N ARG A 39 0.65 6.52 -2.87
CA ARG A 39 1.29 6.74 -4.18
C ARG A 39 2.79 6.54 -4.13
N TYR A 40 3.45 6.99 -3.08
CA TYR A 40 4.89 6.79 -2.89
C TYR A 40 5.22 5.30 -2.77
N TRP A 41 4.45 4.55 -2.00
CA TRP A 41 4.60 3.09 -1.90
C TRP A 41 4.36 2.38 -3.23
N TRP A 42 3.34 2.81 -3.97
CA TRP A 42 3.02 2.27 -5.30
C TRP A 42 4.14 2.52 -6.31
N LYS A 43 4.72 3.73 -6.33
CA LYS A 43 5.87 4.04 -7.19
C LYS A 43 7.08 3.16 -6.90
N GLN A 44 7.21 2.67 -5.67
CA GLN A 44 8.29 1.80 -5.23
C GLN A 44 7.87 0.32 -5.17
N LYS A 45 6.76 -0.08 -5.80
CA LYS A 45 6.18 -1.42 -5.66
C LYS A 45 7.18 -2.55 -5.91
N GLU A 46 8.10 -2.39 -6.87
CA GLU A 46 9.12 -3.40 -7.18
C GLU A 46 10.11 -3.56 -6.02
N SER A 47 10.57 -2.45 -5.43
CA SER A 47 11.42 -2.47 -4.24
C SER A 47 10.68 -2.97 -3.00
N VAL A 48 9.38 -2.71 -2.88
CA VAL A 48 8.53 -3.22 -1.78
C VAL A 48 8.40 -4.74 -1.84
N LYS A 49 8.22 -5.27 -3.06
CA LYS A 49 8.12 -6.71 -3.31
C LYS A 49 9.44 -7.43 -3.13
N SER A 50 10.54 -6.79 -3.54
CA SER A 50 11.89 -7.35 -3.43
C SER A 50 12.51 -7.19 -2.04
N ALA A 51 11.93 -6.38 -1.16
CA ALA A 51 12.44 -6.23 0.19
C ALA A 51 12.23 -7.56 0.94
N PRO A 52 13.31 -8.18 1.47
CA PRO A 52 13.16 -9.33 2.34
C PRO A 52 12.35 -8.89 3.56
N ILE A 53 11.31 -9.68 3.88
CA ILE A 53 10.62 -9.54 5.15
C ILE A 53 11.64 -9.98 6.20
N ALA A 54 12.35 -9.02 6.80
CA ALA A 54 13.24 -9.32 7.91
C ALA A 54 12.37 -9.88 9.06
N PRO A 55 12.76 -11.04 9.64
CA PRO A 55 11.99 -11.74 10.67
C PRO A 55 11.91 -10.97 11.99
#